data_AF-A0A438BYR5-F1
#
_entry.id   AF-A0A438BYR5-F1
#
_cell.length_a   1.000
_cell.length_b   1.000
_cell.length_c   1.000
_cell.angle_alpha   90.00
_cell.angle_beta   90.00
_cell.angle_gamma   90.00
#
_symmetry.space_group_name_H-M   'P 1'
#
loop_
_entity.id
_entity.type
_entity.pdbx_description
1 polymer ?
#
loop_
_entity_poly.entity_id
_entity_poly.type
_entity_poly.pdbx_seq_one_letter_code
_entity_poly.pdbx_strand_id
1 'polypeptide(L)'
;MVDAEKRLLAHALKDPDNQHFVLLSDSCVPLYKFDHVYNYLMYTNISYVDSFEDPGPHGNGRYSEHMLPEIEMSDFRKGAQWFSMKRQHALIVMADNLYYSKFKDYCKMPMGLTGRTGEWSNICKISRIHWTVPGLEGRNCIADEHYLPTFFHIIDPGGIANWSVTHVDWSEAKWHPKSYRAQDVNFELLKNITLVLSYAMKFDFDTLMAFFMQSIDVSVHVTSDERKERQVRPCLWNGMQRPCYLFARKFYPEAVDNLMFLFSNYPTI
;
A
#
# COMPACT_ATOMS: atom_id res chain seq x y z
N MET A 1 -4.31 13.33 6.43
CA MET A 1 -3.91 11.99 6.89
C MET A 1 -2.41 11.94 7.14
N VAL A 2 -1.58 12.36 6.19
CA VAL A 2 -0.11 12.48 6.36
C VAL A 2 0.34 13.22 7.63
N ASP A 3 -0.28 14.35 8.00
CA ASP A 3 0.04 15.05 9.27
C ASP A 3 -0.13 14.14 10.50
N ALA A 4 -1.13 13.25 10.50
CA ALA A 4 -1.36 12.31 11.61
C ALA A 4 -0.28 11.21 11.62
N GLU A 5 0.08 10.68 10.45
CA GLU A 5 1.16 9.70 10.29
C GLU A 5 2.51 10.26 10.74
N LYS A 6 2.86 11.49 10.33
CA LYS A 6 4.06 12.18 10.78
C LYS A 6 4.06 12.40 12.30
N ARG A 7 2.90 12.71 12.91
CA ARG A 7 2.77 12.83 14.38
C ARG A 7 2.98 11.49 15.10
N LEU A 8 2.45 10.39 14.55
CA LEU A 8 2.68 9.04 15.09
C LEU A 8 4.16 8.66 15.00
N LEU A 9 4.80 8.89 13.85
CA LEU A 9 6.24 8.67 13.67
C LEU A 9 7.07 9.51 14.64
N ALA A 10 6.79 10.81 14.74
CA ALA A 10 7.48 11.71 15.66
C ALA A 10 7.39 11.25 17.11
N HIS A 11 6.21 10.74 17.52
CA HIS A 11 6.04 10.23 18.87
C HIS A 11 6.82 8.94 19.10
N ALA A 12 6.77 8.00 18.15
CA ALA A 12 7.47 6.73 18.24
C ALA A 12 9.00 6.89 18.18
N LEU A 13 9.51 7.89 17.45
CA LEU A 13 10.93 8.20 17.33
C LEU A 13 11.57 8.73 18.64
N LYS A 14 10.75 9.18 19.60
CA LYS A 14 11.23 9.60 20.93
C LYS A 14 11.93 8.48 21.68
N ASP A 15 11.50 7.24 21.44
CA ASP A 15 12.20 6.07 21.94
C ASP A 15 13.39 5.77 21.01
N PRO A 16 14.63 5.79 21.52
CA PRO A 16 15.81 5.47 20.72
C PRO A 16 15.86 4.00 20.30
N ASP A 17 15.18 3.09 21.01
CA ASP A 17 15.21 1.65 20.76
C ASP A 17 14.27 1.26 19.60
N ASN A 18 13.31 2.11 19.24
CA ASN A 18 12.46 1.90 18.07
C ASN A 18 13.26 2.00 16.76
N GLN A 19 13.55 0.83 16.15
CA GLN A 19 14.31 0.73 14.89
C GLN A 19 13.44 0.57 13.64
N HIS A 20 12.18 0.14 13.78
CA HIS A 20 11.28 -0.15 12.67
C HIS A 20 9.85 0.30 13.00
N PHE A 21 9.18 0.91 12.04
CA PHE A 21 7.88 1.56 12.20
C PHE A 21 6.89 0.98 11.19
N VAL A 22 5.77 0.44 11.68
CA VAL A 22 4.71 -0.14 10.85
C VAL A 22 3.42 0.63 11.07
N LEU A 23 2.82 1.15 10.01
CA LEU A 23 1.51 1.80 10.07
C LEU A 23 0.40 0.76 9.94
N LEU A 24 -0.45 0.63 10.96
CA LEU A 24 -1.60 -0.28 10.98
C LEU A 24 -2.88 0.47 11.37
N SER A 25 -4.02 -0.13 11.07
CA SER A 25 -5.35 0.31 11.51
C SER A 25 -6.06 -0.80 12.28
N ASP A 26 -7.18 -0.47 12.93
CA ASP A 26 -8.11 -1.41 13.55
C ASP A 26 -8.61 -2.53 12.62
N SER A 27 -8.64 -2.28 11.31
CA SER A 27 -9.03 -3.27 10.30
C SER A 27 -7.89 -4.14 9.75
N CYS A 28 -6.68 -4.03 10.31
CA CYS A 28 -5.51 -4.81 9.91
C CYS A 28 -5.36 -6.09 10.75
N VAL A 29 -4.94 -7.18 10.11
CA VAL A 29 -4.71 -8.48 10.74
C VAL A 29 -3.33 -9.01 10.34
N PRO A 30 -2.56 -9.63 11.25
CA PRO A 30 -1.31 -10.31 10.88
C PRO A 30 -1.63 -11.59 10.10
N LEU A 31 -0.82 -11.88 9.08
CA LEU A 31 -0.91 -13.13 8.30
C LEU A 31 0.07 -14.20 8.78
N TYR A 32 0.99 -13.83 9.67
CA TYR A 32 2.01 -14.72 10.22
C TYR A 32 2.18 -14.46 11.72
N LYS A 33 2.79 -15.43 12.41
CA LYS A 33 3.17 -15.30 13.82
C LYS A 33 4.14 -14.13 14.04
N PHE A 34 4.10 -13.58 15.26
CA PHE A 34 4.94 -12.45 15.66
C PHE A 34 6.42 -12.66 15.35
N ASP A 35 7.00 -13.83 15.68
CA ASP A 35 8.42 -14.09 15.43
C ASP A 35 8.77 -14.04 13.94
N HIS A 36 7.87 -14.49 13.06
CA HIS A 36 8.08 -14.40 11.62
C HIS A 36 8.08 -12.93 11.17
N VAL A 37 7.04 -12.18 11.55
CA VAL A 37 6.90 -10.74 11.21
C VAL A 37 8.07 -9.93 11.76
N TYR A 38 8.44 -10.14 13.01
CA TYR A 38 9.54 -9.47 13.69
C TYR A 38 10.86 -9.74 12.97
N ASN A 39 11.23 -11.00 12.76
CA ASN A 39 12.48 -11.35 12.10
C ASN A 39 12.51 -10.86 10.65
N TYR A 40 11.38 -10.93 9.93
CA TYR A 40 11.26 -10.41 8.58
C TYR A 40 11.57 -8.91 8.51
N LEU A 41 10.96 -8.11 9.39
CA LEU A 41 11.12 -6.65 9.38
C LEU A 41 12.45 -6.20 9.99
N MET A 42 12.96 -6.89 11.01
CA MET A 42 14.16 -6.48 11.72
C MET A 42 15.43 -6.81 10.95
N TYR A 43 15.52 -7.97 10.29
CA TYR A 43 16.74 -8.37 9.56
C TYR A 43 16.88 -7.75 8.18
N THR A 44 15.82 -7.17 7.61
CA THR A 44 15.94 -6.42 6.36
C THR A 44 16.69 -5.10 6.55
N ASN A 45 17.31 -4.58 5.51
CA ASN A 45 17.91 -3.23 5.47
C ASN A 45 17.11 -2.25 4.61
N ILE A 46 16.01 -2.71 3.98
CA ILE A 46 15.12 -1.89 3.15
C ILE A 46 13.84 -1.53 3.90
N SER A 47 13.13 -0.53 3.39
CA SER A 47 11.79 -0.16 3.85
C SER A 47 10.73 -0.53 2.83
N TYR A 48 9.58 -1.00 3.29
CA TYR A 48 8.47 -1.44 2.47
C TYR A 48 7.50 -0.28 2.30
N VAL A 49 7.75 0.50 1.26
CA VAL A 49 6.87 1.54 0.75
C VAL A 49 6.47 1.12 -0.65
N ASP A 50 5.17 1.07 -0.90
CA ASP A 50 4.63 0.80 -2.22
C ASP A 50 4.88 2.01 -3.12
N SER A 51 5.47 1.80 -4.29
CA SER A 51 5.82 2.90 -5.19
C SER A 51 5.86 2.41 -6.64
N PHE A 52 4.97 2.96 -7.45
CA PHE A 52 4.84 2.61 -8.85
C PHE A 52 4.40 3.83 -9.67
N GLU A 53 4.66 3.75 -10.97
CA GLU A 53 4.14 4.70 -11.95
C GLU A 53 2.76 4.26 -12.41
N ASP A 54 1.79 5.16 -12.38
CA ASP A 54 0.45 4.93 -12.90
C ASP A 54 0.11 6.10 -13.84
N PRO A 55 0.17 5.91 -15.17
CA PRO A 55 -0.07 6.99 -16.13
C PRO A 55 -1.54 7.42 -16.18
N GLY A 56 -2.43 6.67 -15.53
CA GLY A 56 -3.87 6.89 -15.61
C GLY A 56 -4.41 7.95 -14.65
N PRO A 57 -5.75 8.09 -14.61
CA PRO A 57 -6.44 9.10 -13.82
C PRO A 57 -6.19 9.01 -12.31
N HIS A 58 -5.78 7.85 -11.81
CA HIS A 58 -5.53 7.67 -10.39
C HIS A 58 -4.09 7.93 -9.98
N GLY A 59 -3.15 7.90 -10.92
CA GLY A 59 -1.75 8.23 -10.72
C GLY A 59 -1.46 9.65 -11.22
N ASN A 60 -0.76 9.74 -12.35
CA ASN A 60 -0.30 11.00 -12.96
C ASN A 60 -1.44 11.94 -13.36
N GLY A 61 -2.66 11.42 -13.60
CA GLY A 61 -3.84 12.27 -13.81
C GLY A 61 -4.19 13.17 -12.60
N ARG A 62 -3.58 12.93 -11.43
CA ARG A 62 -3.71 13.76 -10.22
C ARG A 62 -2.55 14.72 -9.99
N TYR A 63 -1.52 14.71 -10.84
CA TYR A 63 -0.34 15.55 -10.73
C TYR A 63 -0.70 17.04 -10.92
N SER A 64 0.01 17.93 -10.22
CA SER A 64 -0.13 19.38 -10.37
C SER A 64 1.16 20.00 -10.87
N GLU A 65 1.11 20.80 -11.93
CA GLU A 65 2.26 21.57 -12.41
C GLU A 65 2.82 22.54 -11.36
N HIS A 66 2.00 22.94 -10.37
CA HIS A 66 2.46 23.78 -9.24
C HIS A 66 3.44 23.06 -8.30
N MET A 67 3.61 21.74 -8.45
CA MET A 67 4.64 20.99 -7.74
C MET A 67 6.05 21.21 -8.33
N LEU A 68 6.16 21.76 -9.54
CA LEU A 68 7.43 22.17 -10.12
C LEU A 68 8.06 23.36 -9.36
N PRO A 69 9.40 23.49 -9.40
CA PRO A 69 10.36 22.53 -9.97
C PRO A 69 10.72 21.37 -9.03
N GLU A 70 10.22 21.35 -7.79
CA GLU A 70 10.69 20.40 -6.77
C GLU A 70 10.28 18.96 -7.04
N ILE A 71 9.13 18.73 -7.66
CA ILE A 71 8.65 17.40 -8.04
C ILE A 71 8.28 17.45 -9.51
N GLU A 72 9.04 16.76 -10.35
CA GLU A 72 8.70 16.59 -11.76
C GLU A 72 7.60 15.53 -11.92
N MET A 73 6.85 15.61 -13.02
CA MET A 73 5.80 14.64 -13.33
C MET A 73 6.37 13.21 -13.47
N SER A 74 7.60 13.08 -13.99
CA SER A 74 8.34 11.82 -14.10
C SER A 74 8.66 11.18 -12.76
N ASP A 75 8.78 11.98 -11.69
CA ASP A 75 9.06 11.52 -10.34
C ASP A 75 7.79 11.22 -9.55
N PHE A 76 6.63 11.68 -10.01
CA PHE A 76 5.36 11.48 -9.33
C PHE A 76 5.01 9.99 -9.30
N ARG A 77 4.86 9.44 -8.10
CA ARG A 77 4.52 8.05 -7.86
C ARG A 77 3.21 7.91 -7.12
N LYS A 78 2.62 6.74 -7.27
CA LYS A 78 1.48 6.28 -6.49
C LYS A 78 1.88 5.07 -5.66
N GLY A 79 1.22 4.87 -4.54
CA GLY A 79 1.36 3.70 -3.68
C GLY A 79 0.24 3.59 -2.67
N ALA A 80 0.29 2.54 -1.87
CA ALA A 80 -0.52 2.42 -0.67
C ALA A 80 -0.06 3.43 0.41
N GLN A 81 -1.04 3.94 1.17
CA GLN A 81 -0.78 4.69 2.40
C GLN A 81 -0.01 3.86 3.46
N TRP A 82 -0.18 2.54 3.48
CA TRP A 82 0.42 1.65 4.47
C TRP A 82 1.90 1.43 4.18
N PHE A 83 2.74 1.83 5.14
CA PHE A 83 4.19 1.64 5.07
C PHE A 83 4.73 0.80 6.23
N SER A 84 5.91 0.24 6.00
CA SER A 84 6.75 -0.35 7.02
C SER A 84 8.18 0.11 6.80
N MET A 85 8.69 1.02 7.63
CA MET A 85 9.95 1.71 7.37
C MET A 85 10.94 1.66 8.53
N LYS A 86 12.23 1.67 8.18
CA LYS A 86 13.35 1.75 9.11
C LYS A 86 13.44 3.13 9.74
N ARG A 87 14.07 3.20 10.92
CA ARG A 87 14.34 4.44 11.65
C ARG A 87 14.99 5.52 10.80
N GLN A 88 15.97 5.15 9.96
CA GLN A 88 16.64 6.12 9.08
C GLN A 88 15.66 6.84 8.14
N HIS A 89 14.72 6.10 7.53
CA HIS A 89 13.69 6.66 6.66
C HIS A 89 12.65 7.46 7.43
N ALA A 90 12.28 7.01 8.64
CA ALA A 90 11.40 7.79 9.51
C ALA A 90 12.01 9.15 9.88
N LEU A 91 13.32 9.21 10.17
CA LEU A 91 14.04 10.46 10.41
C LEU A 91 14.07 11.37 9.17
N ILE A 92 14.31 10.80 7.98
CA ILE A 92 14.27 11.53 6.70
C ILE A 92 12.87 12.14 6.46
N VAL A 93 11.79 11.37 6.69
CA VAL A 93 10.40 11.85 6.58
C VAL A 93 10.10 12.98 7.57
N MET A 94 10.65 12.91 8.79
CA MET A 94 10.46 13.96 9.79
C MET A 94 11.25 15.23 9.48
N ALA A 95 12.40 15.10 8.83
CA ALA A 95 13.21 16.23 8.38
C ALA A 95 12.64 16.92 7.13
N ASP A 96 11.83 16.20 6.34
CA ASP A 96 11.24 16.75 5.13
C ASP A 96 10.17 17.81 5.41
N ASN A 97 10.48 19.02 4.92
CA ASN A 97 9.57 20.15 4.82
C ASN A 97 9.34 20.59 3.37
N LEU A 98 10.29 20.29 2.46
CA LEU A 98 10.25 20.78 1.08
C LEU A 98 9.19 20.02 0.28
N TYR A 99 9.33 18.71 0.16
CA TYR A 99 8.43 17.89 -0.64
C TYR A 99 7.06 17.80 0.02
N TYR A 100 7.04 17.57 1.33
CA TYR A 100 5.78 17.53 2.08
C TYR A 100 4.95 18.82 1.92
N SER A 101 5.56 20.01 1.85
CA SER A 101 4.80 21.25 1.65
C SER A 101 4.04 21.25 0.32
N LYS A 102 4.62 20.70 -0.75
CA LYS A 102 3.98 20.60 -2.07
C LYS A 102 2.75 19.70 -2.02
N PHE A 103 2.88 18.51 -1.43
CA PHE A 103 1.72 17.63 -1.23
C PHE A 103 0.69 18.27 -0.31
N LYS A 104 1.15 18.89 0.77
CA LYS A 104 0.26 19.57 1.72
C LYS A 104 -0.55 20.65 1.02
N ASP A 105 0.04 21.45 0.13
CA ASP A 105 -0.61 22.60 -0.49
C ASP A 105 -1.43 22.27 -1.73
N TYR A 106 -0.98 21.32 -2.55
CA TYR A 106 -1.60 21.01 -3.84
C TYR A 106 -2.42 19.71 -3.85
N CYS A 107 -2.24 18.82 -2.88
CA CYS A 107 -3.12 17.66 -2.65
C CYS A 107 -4.24 17.97 -1.66
N LYS A 108 -4.94 19.07 -1.88
CA LYS A 108 -6.16 19.42 -1.14
C LYS A 108 -7.35 19.23 -2.07
N MET A 109 -8.35 18.49 -1.60
CA MET A 109 -9.71 18.70 -2.10
C MET A 109 -10.04 20.18 -1.92
N PRO A 110 -10.58 20.88 -2.93
CA PRO A 110 -10.92 22.29 -2.79
C PRO A 110 -11.97 22.49 -1.70
N MET A 111 -11.53 22.83 -0.48
CA MET A 111 -12.38 23.26 0.63
C MET A 111 -12.84 24.71 0.45
N GLY A 112 -13.35 25.04 -0.74
CA GLY A 112 -13.85 26.37 -1.09
C GLY A 112 -15.33 26.42 -1.49
N LEU A 113 -16.01 25.28 -1.55
CA LEU A 113 -17.43 25.20 -1.95
C LEU A 113 -18.31 24.49 -0.90
N THR A 114 -17.85 24.40 0.35
CA THR A 114 -18.67 23.95 1.50
C THR A 114 -19.54 25.05 2.08
N GLY A 115 -19.72 26.15 1.34
CA GLY A 115 -20.42 27.35 1.76
C GLY A 115 -21.50 27.82 0.78
N ARG A 116 -22.30 26.90 0.20
CA ARG A 116 -23.70 27.10 -0.24
C ARG A 116 -24.12 25.92 -1.13
N THR A 117 -25.37 25.48 -0.89
CA THR A 117 -26.20 24.54 -1.66
C THR A 117 -25.76 23.06 -1.71
N GLY A 118 -26.70 22.18 -1.36
CA GLY A 118 -26.57 20.71 -1.36
C GLY A 118 -26.42 20.05 -2.74
N GLU A 119 -25.93 20.77 -3.75
CA GLU A 119 -25.70 20.28 -5.12
C GLU A 119 -24.50 19.32 -5.24
N TRP A 120 -23.51 19.42 -4.35
CA TRP A 120 -22.31 18.56 -4.39
C TRP A 120 -22.56 17.10 -3.98
N SER A 121 -23.66 16.83 -3.26
CA SER A 121 -24.12 15.45 -3.04
C SER A 121 -24.43 14.74 -4.38
N ASN A 122 -24.74 15.50 -5.43
CA ASN A 122 -24.94 15.00 -6.78
C ASN A 122 -23.67 15.07 -7.62
N ILE A 123 -22.75 16.03 -7.42
CA ILE A 123 -21.47 16.05 -8.16
C ILE A 123 -20.52 14.93 -7.71
N CYS A 124 -20.43 14.60 -6.41
CA CYS A 124 -19.74 13.36 -5.98
C CYS A 124 -20.43 12.07 -6.47
N LYS A 125 -21.72 12.14 -6.85
CA LYS A 125 -22.43 11.04 -7.52
C LYS A 125 -22.18 11.03 -9.03
N ILE A 126 -22.03 12.19 -9.67
CA ILE A 126 -21.70 12.36 -11.11
C ILE A 126 -20.22 12.04 -11.36
N SER A 127 -19.33 12.33 -10.41
CA SER A 127 -17.92 11.92 -10.40
C SER A 127 -17.73 10.41 -10.17
N ARG A 128 -18.82 9.63 -10.09
CA ARG A 128 -18.75 8.18 -10.33
C ARG A 128 -18.41 7.86 -11.79
N ILE A 129 -18.55 8.83 -12.70
CA ILE A 129 -18.42 8.64 -14.15
C ILE A 129 -17.22 9.40 -14.74
N HIS A 130 -16.79 10.53 -14.13
CA HIS A 130 -15.66 11.32 -14.63
C HIS A 130 -14.55 11.47 -13.59
N TRP A 131 -13.37 10.97 -13.95
CA TRP A 131 -12.15 10.93 -13.13
C TRP A 131 -11.46 12.29 -12.92
N THR A 132 -11.85 13.29 -13.70
CA THR A 132 -11.35 14.66 -13.66
C THR A 132 -12.52 15.60 -13.52
N VAL A 133 -12.52 16.47 -12.51
CA VAL A 133 -13.49 17.58 -12.42
C VAL A 133 -12.91 18.73 -13.24
N PRO A 134 -13.57 19.17 -14.33
CA PRO A 134 -13.10 20.30 -15.12
C PRO A 134 -12.91 21.54 -14.23
N GLY A 135 -11.75 22.20 -14.32
CA GLY A 135 -11.39 23.35 -13.47
C GLY A 135 -10.73 23.00 -12.12
N LEU A 136 -10.47 21.71 -11.85
CA LEU A 136 -9.67 21.23 -10.71
C LEU A 136 -8.44 20.43 -11.15
N GLU A 137 -7.95 20.68 -12.36
CA GLU A 137 -6.76 20.04 -12.92
C GLU A 137 -5.58 20.19 -11.94
N GLY A 138 -5.06 19.03 -11.52
CA GLY A 138 -3.97 18.93 -10.54
C GLY A 138 -4.29 19.26 -9.07
N ARG A 139 -5.54 19.57 -8.68
CA ARG A 139 -5.92 19.86 -7.28
C ARG A 139 -6.68 18.71 -6.61
N ASN A 140 -6.28 17.48 -6.90
CA ASN A 140 -6.99 16.29 -6.40
C ASN A 140 -6.06 15.09 -6.18
N CYS A 141 -4.76 15.30 -5.95
CA CYS A 141 -3.92 14.22 -5.46
C CYS A 141 -4.32 13.81 -4.04
N ILE A 142 -4.13 12.53 -3.73
CA ILE A 142 -4.38 11.96 -2.41
C ILE A 142 -3.02 11.89 -1.70
N ALA A 143 -2.74 12.86 -0.83
CA ALA A 143 -1.39 13.06 -0.28
C ALA A 143 -0.82 11.79 0.37
N ASP A 144 -1.65 11.03 1.08
CA ASP A 144 -1.31 9.77 1.74
C ASP A 144 -0.99 8.62 0.77
N GLU A 145 -1.46 8.66 -0.47
CA GLU A 145 -1.13 7.66 -1.51
C GLU A 145 -0.01 8.12 -2.46
N HIS A 146 0.45 9.37 -2.37
CA HIS A 146 1.42 9.92 -3.32
C HIS A 146 2.68 10.51 -2.67
N TYR A 147 2.61 11.02 -1.43
CA TYR A 147 3.72 11.69 -0.78
C TYR A 147 4.92 10.75 -0.57
N LEU A 148 4.77 9.72 0.29
CA LEU A 148 5.89 8.81 0.60
C LEU A 148 6.42 8.06 -0.65
N PRO A 149 5.56 7.55 -1.55
CA PRO A 149 6.02 6.89 -2.77
C PRO A 149 6.89 7.80 -3.65
N THR A 150 6.45 9.05 -3.86
CA THR A 150 7.18 10.05 -4.67
C THR A 150 8.45 10.50 -3.96
N PHE A 151 8.34 10.82 -2.67
CA PHE A 151 9.44 11.34 -1.88
C PHE A 151 10.60 10.36 -1.80
N PHE A 152 10.34 9.08 -1.51
CA PHE A 152 11.40 8.07 -1.49
C PHE A 152 11.89 7.69 -2.89
N HIS A 153 11.07 7.80 -3.93
CA HIS A 153 11.54 7.62 -5.30
C HIS A 153 12.62 8.65 -5.67
N ILE A 154 12.47 9.90 -5.20
CA ILE A 154 13.43 10.98 -5.43
C ILE A 154 14.65 10.85 -4.52
N ILE A 155 14.44 10.64 -3.22
CA ILE A 155 15.49 10.77 -2.20
C ILE A 155 16.28 9.48 -1.97
N ASP A 156 15.63 8.32 -2.00
CA ASP A 156 16.28 7.03 -1.75
C ASP A 156 15.57 5.86 -2.46
N PRO A 157 15.60 5.83 -3.81
CA PRO A 157 14.92 4.79 -4.58
C PRO A 157 15.49 3.38 -4.34
N GLY A 158 16.72 3.28 -3.84
CA GLY A 158 17.37 2.01 -3.50
C GLY A 158 17.10 1.55 -2.06
N GLY A 159 16.71 2.44 -1.16
CA GLY A 159 16.37 2.14 0.23
C GLY A 159 14.95 1.59 0.43
N ILE A 160 14.10 1.66 -0.60
CA ILE A 160 12.73 1.14 -0.57
C ILE A 160 12.52 -0.08 -1.47
N ALA A 161 11.56 -0.90 -1.08
CA ALA A 161 11.16 -2.11 -1.78
C ALA A 161 10.41 -1.83 -3.10
N ASN A 162 9.60 -0.75 -3.15
CA ASN A 162 8.57 -0.51 -4.16
C ASN A 162 7.38 -1.50 -4.10
N TRP A 163 7.13 -2.07 -2.91
CA TRP A 163 5.88 -2.76 -2.56
C TRP A 163 5.62 -2.60 -1.05
N SER A 164 4.36 -2.75 -0.65
CA SER A 164 3.96 -2.77 0.77
C SER A 164 3.88 -4.19 1.31
N VAL A 165 4.11 -4.35 2.61
CA VAL A 165 3.89 -5.61 3.35
C VAL A 165 2.42 -5.82 3.73
N THR A 166 1.50 -5.07 3.14
CA THR A 166 0.08 -5.10 3.49
C THR A 166 -0.77 -5.51 2.27
N HIS A 167 -1.38 -6.69 2.34
CA HIS A 167 -2.31 -7.21 1.34
C HIS A 167 -3.63 -6.44 1.34
N VAL A 168 -4.12 -6.10 0.15
CA VAL A 168 -5.42 -5.50 -0.12
C VAL A 168 -6.05 -6.18 -1.33
N ASP A 169 -7.36 -6.40 -1.26
CA ASP A 169 -8.10 -7.04 -2.34
C ASP A 169 -8.86 -5.99 -3.17
N TRP A 170 -8.40 -5.80 -4.42
CA TRP A 170 -8.99 -4.88 -5.39
C TRP A 170 -9.89 -5.59 -6.42
N SER A 171 -10.25 -6.86 -6.21
CA SER A 171 -11.06 -7.65 -7.15
C SER A 171 -12.42 -7.02 -7.47
N GLU A 172 -12.97 -6.20 -6.58
CA GLU A 172 -14.24 -5.49 -6.81
C GLU A 172 -14.13 -4.25 -7.70
N ALA A 173 -12.91 -3.81 -8.06
CA ALA A 173 -12.65 -2.62 -8.87
C ALA A 173 -13.38 -1.34 -8.41
N LYS A 174 -13.58 -1.21 -7.09
CA LYS A 174 -14.20 -0.04 -6.45
C LYS A 174 -13.15 0.99 -6.03
N TRP A 175 -13.62 2.15 -5.58
CA TRP A 175 -12.80 3.21 -4.98
C TRP A 175 -12.03 2.80 -3.73
N HIS A 176 -12.50 1.75 -3.05
CA HIS A 176 -11.86 1.20 -1.86
C HIS A 176 -11.73 -0.31 -2.03
N PRO A 177 -10.69 -0.93 -1.43
CA PRO A 177 -10.52 -2.38 -1.51
C PRO A 177 -11.66 -3.08 -0.76
N LYS A 178 -11.91 -4.32 -1.18
CA LYS A 178 -12.93 -5.21 -0.61
C LYS A 178 -12.77 -5.30 0.90
N SER A 179 -13.90 -5.36 1.60
CA SER A 179 -13.93 -5.54 3.05
C SER A 179 -14.52 -6.90 3.40
N TYR A 180 -14.01 -7.50 4.48
CA TYR A 180 -14.35 -8.84 4.94
C TYR A 180 -15.15 -8.78 6.23
N ARG A 181 -16.36 -9.35 6.22
CA ARG A 181 -17.21 -9.55 7.39
C ARG A 181 -16.93 -10.90 8.03
N ALA A 182 -17.54 -11.16 9.19
CA ALA A 182 -17.39 -12.44 9.90
C ALA A 182 -17.63 -13.66 9.00
N GLN A 183 -18.70 -13.63 8.20
CA GLN A 183 -19.06 -14.73 7.28
C GLN A 183 -18.04 -14.99 6.18
N ASP A 184 -17.24 -13.99 5.81
CA ASP A 184 -16.22 -14.10 4.76
C ASP A 184 -14.93 -14.74 5.32
N VAL A 185 -14.71 -14.66 6.64
CA VAL A 185 -13.51 -15.16 7.29
C VAL A 185 -13.61 -16.67 7.52
N ASN A 186 -12.87 -17.39 6.70
CA ASN A 186 -12.70 -18.85 6.77
C ASN A 186 -11.26 -19.23 6.38
N PHE A 187 -10.94 -20.52 6.49
CA PHE A 187 -9.61 -21.03 6.17
C PHE A 187 -9.22 -20.80 4.69
N GLU A 188 -10.18 -20.87 3.78
CA GLU A 188 -9.95 -20.67 2.35
C GLU A 188 -9.54 -19.21 2.05
N LEU A 189 -10.19 -18.23 2.68
CA LEU A 189 -9.79 -16.83 2.58
C LEU A 189 -8.34 -16.63 3.04
N LEU A 190 -7.98 -17.11 4.24
CA LEU A 190 -6.62 -16.96 4.78
C LEU A 190 -5.57 -17.61 3.88
N LYS A 191 -5.89 -18.79 3.35
CA LYS A 191 -5.05 -19.49 2.37
C LYS A 191 -4.90 -18.67 1.08
N ASN A 192 -5.96 -18.08 0.55
CA ASN A 192 -5.91 -17.32 -0.70
C ASN A 192 -5.13 -16.01 -0.60
N ILE A 193 -5.17 -15.34 0.56
CA ILE A 193 -4.45 -14.07 0.78
C ILE A 193 -3.00 -14.26 1.25
N THR A 194 -2.59 -15.51 1.50
CA THR A 194 -1.25 -15.85 1.99
C THR A 194 -0.48 -16.72 0.99
N LEU A 195 -1.17 -17.62 0.28
CA LEU A 195 -0.57 -18.71 -0.48
C LEU A 195 -1.05 -18.72 -1.94
N VAL A 196 -0.15 -19.11 -2.84
CA VAL A 196 -0.40 -19.35 -4.26
C VAL A 196 -0.05 -20.79 -4.61
N LEU A 197 -0.75 -21.33 -5.62
CA LEU A 197 -0.39 -22.62 -6.21
C LEU A 197 0.73 -22.43 -7.22
N SER A 198 1.87 -23.06 -6.93
CA SER A 198 3.05 -23.07 -7.79
C SER A 198 3.30 -24.48 -8.33
N TYR A 199 3.98 -24.58 -9.48
CA TYR A 199 4.44 -25.84 -10.06
C TYR A 199 5.97 -25.81 -10.18
N ALA A 200 6.63 -26.93 -9.91
CA ALA A 200 8.07 -27.08 -10.13
C ALA A 200 8.32 -28.03 -11.29
N MET A 201 9.01 -27.56 -12.34
CA MET A 201 9.62 -28.46 -13.33
C MET A 201 10.87 -29.09 -12.70
N LYS A 202 10.83 -30.39 -12.40
CA LYS A 202 12.05 -31.15 -12.12
C LYS A 202 12.70 -31.51 -13.45
N PHE A 203 14.00 -31.21 -13.58
CA PHE A 203 14.84 -31.59 -14.72
C PHE A 203 15.24 -33.09 -14.66
N ASP A 204 14.26 -33.98 -14.47
CA ASP A 204 14.48 -35.41 -14.64
C ASP A 204 13.31 -36.02 -15.42
N PHE A 205 13.65 -36.86 -16.40
CA PHE A 205 12.86 -37.20 -17.59
C PHE A 205 11.55 -37.98 -17.36
N ASP A 206 11.10 -38.19 -16.12
CA ASP A 206 9.99 -39.11 -15.80
C ASP A 206 8.94 -38.62 -14.76
N THR A 207 8.80 -37.32 -14.45
CA THR A 207 7.90 -36.91 -13.33
C THR A 207 6.74 -35.97 -13.70
N LEU A 208 5.54 -36.35 -13.22
CA LEU A 208 4.31 -35.55 -13.07
C LEU A 208 4.60 -34.09 -12.64
N MET A 209 3.83 -33.12 -13.15
CA MET A 209 3.80 -31.77 -12.59
C MET A 209 3.42 -31.84 -11.10
N ALA A 210 4.39 -31.57 -10.23
CA ALA A 210 4.15 -31.47 -8.79
C ALA A 210 3.68 -30.05 -8.46
N PHE A 211 2.42 -29.93 -8.07
CA PHE A 211 1.85 -28.70 -7.53
C PHE A 211 2.17 -28.61 -6.04
N PHE A 212 2.60 -27.44 -5.59
CA PHE A 212 2.86 -27.17 -4.19
C PHE A 212 2.45 -25.73 -3.87
N MET A 213 2.13 -25.49 -2.60
CA MET A 213 1.73 -24.17 -2.15
C MET A 213 2.95 -23.37 -1.70
N GLN A 214 3.01 -22.10 -2.10
CA GLN A 214 4.04 -21.15 -1.68
C GLN A 214 3.39 -19.87 -1.19
N SER A 215 4.11 -19.07 -0.40
CA SER A 215 3.67 -17.71 -0.07
C SER A 215 3.57 -16.84 -1.32
N ILE A 216 2.64 -15.89 -1.34
CA ILE A 216 2.60 -14.86 -2.39
C ILE A 216 3.92 -14.10 -2.36
N ASP A 217 4.70 -14.21 -3.43
CA ASP A 217 6.04 -13.64 -3.59
C ASP A 217 6.13 -12.64 -4.76
N VAL A 218 4.98 -12.26 -5.31
CA VAL A 218 4.85 -11.18 -6.30
C VAL A 218 3.82 -10.14 -5.86
N SER A 219 4.21 -8.87 -5.93
CA SER A 219 3.30 -7.74 -5.82
C SER A 219 2.76 -7.39 -7.21
N VAL A 220 1.47 -7.11 -7.30
CA VAL A 220 0.78 -6.87 -8.56
C VAL A 220 0.04 -5.55 -8.48
N HIS A 221 0.33 -4.69 -9.44
CA HIS A 221 -0.40 -3.45 -9.67
C HIS A 221 -1.06 -3.48 -11.04
N VAL A 222 -2.22 -2.84 -11.17
CA VAL A 222 -2.92 -2.67 -12.45
C VAL A 222 -3.13 -1.18 -12.65
N THR A 223 -2.57 -0.65 -13.74
CA THR A 223 -2.64 0.79 -14.02
C THR A 223 -4.08 1.26 -14.17
N SER A 224 -4.30 2.54 -13.87
CA SER A 224 -5.65 3.09 -13.85
C SER A 224 -6.16 3.55 -15.21
N ASP A 225 -5.29 3.65 -16.21
CA ASP A 225 -5.62 4.04 -17.58
C ASP A 225 -6.44 2.96 -18.32
N GLU A 226 -6.82 3.24 -19.56
CA GLU A 226 -7.66 2.35 -20.36
C GLU A 226 -6.98 1.02 -20.68
N ARG A 227 -5.64 0.99 -20.73
CA ARG A 227 -4.89 -0.23 -21.05
C ARG A 227 -4.91 -1.27 -19.95
N LYS A 228 -5.11 -0.85 -18.69
CA LYS A 228 -5.08 -1.74 -17.50
C LYS A 228 -3.84 -2.63 -17.48
N GLU A 229 -2.68 -2.04 -17.75
CA GLU A 229 -1.42 -2.77 -17.79
C GLU A 229 -1.11 -3.36 -16.41
N ARG A 230 -0.81 -4.65 -16.38
CA ARG A 230 -0.48 -5.39 -15.17
C ARG A 230 1.02 -5.31 -14.90
N GLN A 231 1.40 -4.53 -13.91
CA GLN A 231 2.77 -4.44 -13.41
C GLN A 231 2.98 -5.51 -12.35
N VAL A 232 3.99 -6.36 -12.55
CA VAL A 232 4.32 -7.46 -11.64
C VAL A 232 5.72 -7.25 -11.10
N ARG A 233 5.86 -7.25 -9.77
CA ARG A 233 7.13 -7.05 -9.09
C ARG A 233 7.42 -8.24 -8.18
N PRO A 234 8.53 -8.96 -8.37
CA PRO A 234 8.92 -10.01 -7.44
C PRO A 234 9.36 -9.41 -6.10
N CYS A 235 8.87 -9.97 -5.00
CA CYS A 235 9.22 -9.58 -3.63
C CYS A 235 10.53 -10.27 -3.24
N LEU A 236 11.62 -9.60 -3.57
CA LEU A 236 12.98 -10.11 -3.37
C LEU A 236 13.67 -9.36 -2.25
N TRP A 237 14.39 -10.09 -1.42
CA TRP A 237 15.34 -9.49 -0.48
C TRP A 237 16.66 -10.25 -0.55
N ASN A 238 17.75 -9.54 -0.86
CA ASN A 238 19.07 -10.13 -1.14
C ASN A 238 19.04 -11.28 -2.15
N GLY A 239 18.23 -11.14 -3.21
CA GLY A 239 18.06 -12.17 -4.25
C GLY A 239 17.20 -13.37 -3.84
N MET A 240 16.75 -13.44 -2.59
CA MET A 240 15.84 -14.49 -2.11
C MET A 240 14.38 -14.04 -2.22
N GLN A 241 13.52 -14.91 -2.75
CA GLN A 241 12.07 -14.74 -2.69
C GLN A 241 11.58 -14.73 -1.25
N ARG A 242 10.67 -13.80 -0.95
CA ARG A 242 10.05 -13.62 0.36
C ARG A 242 8.53 -13.43 0.19
N PRO A 243 7.73 -13.81 1.20
CA PRO A 243 6.33 -13.40 1.24
C PRO A 243 6.22 -11.89 1.08
N CYS A 244 5.39 -11.42 0.15
CA CYS A 244 5.17 -9.98 -0.04
C CYS A 244 4.45 -9.36 1.15
N TYR A 245 3.45 -10.05 1.69
CA TYR A 245 2.48 -9.47 2.62
C TYR A 245 2.59 -10.13 3.99
N LEU A 246 2.80 -9.32 5.02
CA LEU A 246 2.81 -9.75 6.43
C LEU A 246 1.49 -9.46 7.13
N PHE A 247 0.72 -8.52 6.58
CA PHE A 247 -0.57 -8.09 7.09
C PHE A 247 -1.60 -8.13 5.97
N ALA A 248 -2.86 -8.34 6.31
CA ALA A 248 -4.00 -8.04 5.45
C ALA A 248 -4.90 -7.02 6.14
N ARG A 249 -5.81 -6.42 5.39
CA ARG A 249 -6.66 -5.35 5.94
C ARG A 249 -8.08 -5.35 5.36
N LYS A 250 -8.91 -4.45 5.90
CA LYS A 250 -10.35 -4.33 5.65
C LYS A 250 -11.21 -5.41 6.30
N PHE A 251 -10.76 -5.95 7.43
CA PHE A 251 -11.58 -6.84 8.27
C PHE A 251 -12.46 -5.99 9.19
N TYR A 252 -13.76 -6.29 9.23
CA TYR A 252 -14.67 -5.67 10.19
C TYR A 252 -14.41 -6.18 11.61
N PRO A 253 -14.71 -5.39 12.66
CA PRO A 253 -14.53 -5.82 14.05
C PRO A 253 -15.25 -7.13 14.39
N GLU A 254 -16.41 -7.39 13.78
CA GLU A 254 -17.16 -8.64 13.94
C GLU A 254 -16.41 -9.90 13.48
N ALA A 255 -15.34 -9.77 12.68
CA ALA A 255 -14.57 -10.89 12.17
C ALA A 255 -13.49 -11.41 13.15
N VAL A 256 -13.24 -10.70 14.26
CA VAL A 256 -12.13 -10.98 15.18
C VAL A 256 -12.22 -12.39 15.79
N ASP A 257 -13.41 -12.83 16.21
CA ASP A 257 -13.57 -14.15 16.83
C ASP A 257 -13.22 -15.29 15.86
N ASN A 258 -13.64 -15.17 14.59
CA ASN A 258 -13.31 -16.13 13.55
C ASN A 258 -11.81 -16.13 13.24
N LEU A 259 -11.18 -14.96 13.19
CA LEU A 259 -9.72 -14.83 13.00
C LEU A 259 -8.95 -15.49 14.14
N MET A 260 -9.32 -15.20 15.39
CA MET A 260 -8.68 -15.79 16.57
C MET A 260 -8.82 -17.30 16.61
N PHE A 261 -9.99 -17.83 16.25
CA PHE A 261 -10.20 -19.27 16.11
C PHE A 261 -9.30 -19.89 15.04
N LEU A 262 -9.21 -19.27 13.86
CA LEU A 262 -8.40 -19.80 12.75
C LEU A 262 -6.91 -19.78 13.07
N PHE A 263 -6.38 -18.66 13.59
CA PHE A 263 -4.94 -18.55 13.93
C PHE A 263 -4.52 -19.50 15.06
N SER A 264 -5.44 -19.85 15.96
CA SER A 264 -5.16 -20.80 17.06
C SER A 264 -5.12 -22.25 16.58
N ASN A 265 -5.93 -22.61 15.58
CA ASN A 265 -6.12 -24.00 15.17
C ASN A 265 -5.32 -24.40 13.91
N TYR A 266 -4.78 -23.44 13.17
CA TYR A 266 -4.07 -23.69 11.91
C TYR A 266 -2.69 -23.02 11.89
N PRO A 267 -1.70 -23.59 12.59
CA PRO A 267 -0.39 -22.95 12.84
C PRO A 267 0.54 -22.92 11.62
N THR A 268 0.10 -23.47 10.47
CA THR A 268 0.80 -23.41 9.17
C THR A 268 0.63 -22.07 8.46
N ILE A 269 -0.16 -21.16 9.03
CA ILE A 269 -0.29 -19.75 8.66
C ILE A 269 0.41 -18.93 9.76
#